data_AF-A0A1Z3HIR7-F1
#
_entry.id   AF-A0A1Z3HIR7-F1
#
_cell.length_a   1.000
_cell.length_b   1.000
_cell.length_c   1.000
_cell.angle_alpha   90.00
_cell.angle_beta   90.00
_cell.angle_gamma   90.00
#
_symmetry.space_group_name_H-M   'P 1'
#
loop_
_entity.id
_entity.type
_entity.pdbx_description
1 polymer ?
#
loop_
_entity_poly.entity_id
_entity_poly.type
_entity_poly.pdbx_seq_one_letter_code
_entity_poly.pdbx_strand_id
1 'polypeptide(L)'
;MVAKALSGQSSLLATDLLAYYRQVSQSLLTVIDVETTGSLAYRSRVIEVSILQASLADGIHQQQTFLINPGVRIPRIITRVTGITQEMVLQGEAPEVVWPQCRTALSQGILTAHNLEFDYGFLQAEYQRLRQSYSRPANRRFCTVLLSRLLLADLPSRSLPNLVQHFGFDVGPSHRAGADTKACWLLAEGLLQQIQQESDQALLARFSQQWIRLKDAATLIGRPRQQVQRLMEEAGMEARMSRRGSRIFYRRGDVEQLYWAMRDQPPNFS
;
A
#
# COMPACT_ATOMS: atom_id res chain seq x y z
N MET A 1 -15.60 15.71 -4.52
CA MET A 1 -14.52 15.28 -3.60
C MET A 1 -13.48 14.50 -4.39
N VAL A 2 -12.27 15.03 -4.52
CA VAL A 2 -11.20 14.45 -5.34
C VAL A 2 -10.63 13.22 -4.64
N ALA A 3 -10.66 12.06 -5.31
CA ALA A 3 -9.99 10.84 -4.88
C ALA A 3 -8.48 11.09 -4.79
N LYS A 4 -7.93 11.28 -3.59
CA LYS A 4 -6.49 11.28 -3.35
C LYS A 4 -5.97 9.83 -3.46
N ALA A 5 -4.77 9.68 -4.03
CA ALA A 5 -4.01 8.43 -4.11
C ALA A 5 -3.88 7.75 -2.73
N LEU A 6 -3.39 6.50 -2.65
CA LEU A 6 -3.18 5.82 -1.36
C LEU A 6 -2.27 6.62 -0.41
N SER A 7 -1.48 7.56 -0.96
CA SER A 7 -0.75 8.59 -0.20
C SER A 7 -1.63 9.47 0.72
N GLY A 8 -2.95 9.46 0.54
CA GLY A 8 -3.91 10.19 1.36
C GLY A 8 -4.21 9.55 2.71
N GLN A 9 -3.95 8.25 2.90
CA GLN A 9 -4.24 7.58 4.18
C GLN A 9 -3.45 8.19 5.34
N SER A 10 -2.19 8.58 5.11
CA SER A 10 -1.38 9.25 6.16
C SER A 10 -1.96 10.60 6.59
N SER A 11 -2.89 11.20 5.82
CA SER A 11 -3.57 12.46 6.13
C SER A 11 -4.98 12.30 6.71
N LEU A 12 -5.44 11.06 6.94
CA LEU A 12 -6.72 10.78 7.62
C LEU A 12 -6.52 10.79 9.14
N LEU A 13 -7.58 10.98 9.92
CA LEU A 13 -7.54 10.79 11.38
C LEU A 13 -7.34 9.31 11.72
N ALA A 14 -6.79 9.02 12.91
CA ALA A 14 -6.63 7.66 13.40
C ALA A 14 -7.97 6.90 13.47
N THR A 15 -9.05 7.58 13.83
CA THR A 15 -10.41 7.04 13.85
C THR A 15 -10.91 6.67 12.45
N ASP A 16 -10.68 7.53 11.46
CA ASP A 16 -11.03 7.24 10.06
C ASP A 16 -10.20 6.08 9.49
N LEU A 17 -8.91 6.03 9.84
CA LEU A 17 -8.04 4.91 9.49
C LEU A 17 -8.55 3.60 10.09
N LEU A 18 -8.90 3.61 11.38
CA LEU A 18 -9.42 2.44 12.06
C LEU A 18 -10.72 1.97 11.44
N ALA A 19 -11.68 2.86 11.22
CA ALA A 19 -12.94 2.54 10.55
C ALA A 19 -12.71 1.93 9.15
N TYR A 20 -11.78 2.50 8.38
CA TYR A 20 -11.38 1.97 7.09
C TYR A 20 -10.78 0.54 7.21
N TYR A 21 -9.84 0.30 8.13
CA TYR A 21 -9.25 -1.03 8.28
C TYR A 21 -10.23 -2.06 8.83
N ARG A 22 -11.18 -1.67 9.69
CA ARG A 22 -12.30 -2.51 10.13
C ARG A 22 -13.14 -2.94 8.93
N GLN A 23 -13.49 -2.01 8.04
CA GLN A 23 -14.21 -2.34 6.80
C GLN A 23 -13.39 -3.28 5.89
N VAL A 24 -12.09 -3.02 5.71
CA VAL A 24 -11.20 -3.87 4.91
C VAL A 24 -11.14 -5.28 5.46
N SER A 25 -11.10 -5.45 6.79
CA SER A 25 -11.05 -6.76 7.45
C SER A 25 -12.29 -7.63 7.18
N GLN A 26 -13.41 -7.03 6.78
CA GLN A 26 -14.67 -7.73 6.46
C GLN A 26 -14.89 -7.89 4.94
N SER A 27 -13.93 -7.48 4.12
CA SER A 27 -14.06 -7.44 2.66
C SER A 27 -13.29 -8.57 2.00
N LEU A 28 -13.75 -8.99 0.81
CA LEU A 28 -12.90 -9.74 -0.13
C LEU A 28 -11.69 -8.88 -0.51
N LEU A 29 -10.49 -9.42 -0.39
CA LEU A 29 -9.26 -8.82 -0.86
C LEU A 29 -8.87 -9.46 -2.20
N THR A 30 -8.56 -8.61 -3.18
CA THR A 30 -7.91 -9.01 -4.42
C THR A 30 -6.46 -8.59 -4.30
N VAL A 31 -5.61 -9.52 -3.87
CA VAL A 31 -4.17 -9.32 -3.69
C VAL A 31 -3.47 -9.48 -5.03
N ILE A 32 -2.62 -8.52 -5.38
CA ILE A 32 -1.84 -8.55 -6.60
C ILE A 32 -0.36 -8.30 -6.30
N ASP A 33 0.49 -8.92 -7.11
CA ASP A 33 1.90 -8.61 -7.26
C ASP A 33 2.26 -8.69 -8.74
N VAL A 34 3.17 -7.82 -9.20
CA VAL A 34 3.71 -7.84 -10.57
C VAL A 34 5.23 -7.86 -10.57
N GLU A 35 5.79 -8.73 -11.41
CA GLU A 35 7.20 -8.65 -11.79
C GLU A 35 7.34 -7.89 -13.11
N THR A 36 8.42 -7.11 -13.23
CA THR A 36 8.51 -6.09 -14.29
C THR A 36 9.91 -5.98 -14.89
N THR A 37 10.03 -5.46 -16.10
CA THR A 37 11.31 -5.21 -16.76
C THR A 37 12.07 -3.99 -16.23
N GLY A 38 11.55 -3.31 -15.21
CA GLY A 38 12.12 -2.09 -14.65
C GLY A 38 11.15 -1.39 -13.70
N SER A 39 11.60 -0.36 -12.98
CA SER A 39 10.81 0.25 -11.90
C SER A 39 9.79 1.32 -12.33
N LEU A 40 9.79 1.71 -13.61
CA LEU A 40 8.97 2.80 -14.13
C LEU A 40 7.90 2.26 -15.07
N ALA A 41 6.64 2.26 -14.64
CA ALA A 41 5.50 1.70 -15.37
C ALA A 41 5.34 2.26 -16.79
N TYR A 42 5.62 3.54 -17.01
CA TYR A 42 5.50 4.18 -18.33
C TYR A 42 6.60 3.76 -19.33
N ARG A 43 7.73 3.20 -18.87
CA ARG A 43 8.84 2.72 -19.72
C ARG A 43 9.03 1.21 -19.71
N SER A 44 8.49 0.54 -18.71
CA SER A 44 8.74 -0.88 -18.44
C SER A 44 7.48 -1.70 -18.69
N ARG A 45 7.65 -3.00 -18.79
CA ARG A 45 6.58 -3.98 -19.05
C ARG A 45 6.44 -4.92 -17.87
N VAL A 46 5.23 -5.42 -17.64
CA VAL A 46 5.00 -6.55 -16.73
C VAL A 46 5.44 -7.85 -17.43
N ILE A 47 6.08 -8.74 -16.68
CA ILE A 47 6.55 -10.06 -17.14
C ILE A 47 5.93 -11.22 -16.36
N GLU A 48 5.41 -10.97 -15.16
CA GLU A 48 4.60 -11.92 -14.41
C GLU A 48 3.57 -11.13 -13.61
N VAL A 49 2.36 -11.67 -13.49
CA VAL A 49 1.32 -11.11 -12.61
C VAL A 49 0.67 -12.26 -11.85
N SER A 50 0.46 -12.07 -10.55
CA SER A 50 -0.34 -12.98 -9.74
C SER A 50 -1.51 -12.23 -9.13
N ILE A 51 -2.67 -12.87 -9.13
CA ILE A 51 -3.90 -12.35 -8.51
C ILE A 51 -4.44 -13.43 -7.59
N LEU A 52 -4.56 -13.10 -6.31
CA LEU A 52 -5.08 -13.96 -5.26
C LEU A 52 -6.31 -13.31 -4.65
N GLN A 53 -7.40 -14.06 -4.56
CA GLN A 53 -8.63 -13.61 -3.91
C GLN A 53 -8.82 -14.34 -2.59
N ALA A 54 -8.99 -13.58 -1.52
CA ALA A 54 -9.09 -14.11 -0.17
C ALA A 54 -9.94 -13.23 0.75
N SER A 55 -10.50 -13.82 1.80
CA SER A 55 -11.20 -13.11 2.86
C SER A 55 -10.75 -13.65 4.23
N LEU A 56 -10.89 -12.86 5.30
CA LEU A 56 -10.56 -13.37 6.63
C LEU A 56 -11.47 -14.53 7.08
N ALA A 57 -12.68 -14.61 6.53
CA ALA A 57 -13.65 -15.63 6.89
C ALA A 57 -13.32 -17.00 6.27
N ASP A 58 -12.94 -17.00 5.00
CA ASP A 58 -12.80 -18.23 4.20
C ASP A 58 -11.34 -18.53 3.79
N GLY A 59 -10.40 -17.65 4.12
CA GLY A 59 -9.01 -17.75 3.67
C GLY A 59 -8.85 -17.49 2.17
N ILE A 60 -7.96 -18.22 1.51
CA ILE A 60 -7.70 -18.11 0.06
C ILE A 60 -8.79 -18.84 -0.72
N HIS A 61 -9.50 -18.13 -1.60
CA HIS A 61 -10.52 -18.71 -2.48
C HIS A 61 -9.91 -19.24 -3.76
N GLN A 62 -9.05 -18.43 -4.39
CA GLN A 62 -8.38 -18.76 -5.64
C GLN A 62 -7.13 -17.90 -5.84
N GLN A 63 -6.20 -18.43 -6.62
CA GLN A 63 -5.01 -17.73 -7.09
C GLN A 63 -4.75 -18.09 -8.55
N GLN A 64 -4.42 -17.08 -9.36
CA GLN A 64 -4.03 -17.24 -10.75
C GLN A 64 -2.74 -16.47 -10.99
N THR A 65 -1.78 -17.09 -11.67
CA THR A 65 -0.50 -16.46 -12.02
C THR A 65 -0.26 -16.63 -13.51
N PHE A 66 0.10 -15.53 -14.17
CA PHE A 66 0.40 -15.50 -15.60
C PHE A 66 1.83 -15.06 -15.82
N LEU A 67 2.55 -15.81 -16.65
CA LEU A 67 3.79 -15.36 -17.25
C LEU A 67 3.46 -14.63 -18.54
N ILE A 68 3.95 -13.40 -18.70
CA ILE A 68 3.60 -12.51 -19.80
C ILE A 68 4.81 -12.32 -20.71
N ASN A 69 4.62 -12.48 -22.01
CA ASN A 69 5.60 -12.10 -23.02
C ASN A 69 5.57 -10.58 -23.22
N PRO A 70 6.57 -9.81 -22.73
CA PRO A 70 6.47 -8.35 -22.78
C PRO A 70 6.81 -7.78 -24.17
N GLY A 71 7.17 -8.62 -25.15
CA GLY A 71 7.62 -8.19 -26.48
C GLY A 71 8.93 -7.39 -26.48
N VAL A 72 9.66 -7.38 -25.36
CA VAL A 72 10.93 -6.65 -25.18
C VAL A 72 11.95 -7.52 -24.47
N ARG A 73 13.22 -7.12 -24.58
CA ARG A 73 14.32 -7.80 -23.89
C ARG A 73 14.23 -7.61 -22.38
N ILE A 74 14.37 -8.69 -21.60
CA ILE A 74 14.52 -8.61 -20.15
C ILE A 74 15.95 -8.15 -19.79
N PRO A 75 16.11 -7.05 -19.02
CA PRO A 75 17.42 -6.64 -18.54
C PRO A 75 18.02 -7.70 -17.61
N ARG A 76 19.34 -7.96 -17.73
CA ARG A 76 20.04 -8.97 -16.91
C ARG A 76 19.83 -8.77 -15.41
N ILE A 77 19.74 -7.53 -14.95
CA ILE A 77 19.50 -7.22 -13.54
C ILE A 77 18.13 -7.71 -13.07
N ILE A 78 17.10 -7.66 -13.91
CA ILE A 78 15.76 -8.15 -13.59
C ILE A 78 15.79 -9.67 -13.46
N THR A 79 16.38 -10.39 -14.42
CA THR A 79 16.52 -11.84 -14.33
C THR A 79 17.29 -12.29 -13.09
N ARG A 80 18.29 -11.54 -12.62
CA ARG A 80 18.99 -11.86 -11.36
C ARG A 80 18.11 -11.70 -10.13
N VAL A 81 17.17 -10.75 -10.15
CA VAL A 81 16.28 -10.47 -9.02
C VAL A 81 15.11 -11.45 -9.00
N THR A 82 14.45 -11.64 -10.14
CA THR A 82 13.19 -12.39 -10.24
C THR A 82 13.37 -13.85 -10.65
N GLY A 83 14.54 -14.20 -11.18
CA GLY A 83 14.78 -15.51 -11.81
C GLY A 83 14.07 -15.69 -13.16
N ILE A 84 13.27 -14.72 -13.62
CA ILE A 84 12.53 -14.82 -14.88
C ILE A 84 13.48 -14.53 -16.05
N THR A 85 13.71 -15.55 -16.88
CA THR A 85 14.61 -15.46 -18.04
C THR A 85 13.88 -15.01 -19.31
N GLN A 86 14.64 -14.65 -20.33
CA GLN A 86 14.09 -14.29 -21.63
C GLN A 86 13.34 -15.46 -22.27
N GLU A 87 13.87 -16.67 -22.12
CA GLU A 87 13.31 -17.91 -22.66
C GLU A 87 11.96 -18.21 -22.00
N MET A 88 11.85 -18.01 -20.69
CA MET A 88 10.59 -18.15 -19.96
C MET A 88 9.51 -17.24 -20.55
N VAL A 89 9.76 -15.93 -20.65
CA VAL A 89 8.73 -15.00 -21.13
C VAL A 89 8.39 -15.18 -22.61
N LEU A 90 9.28 -15.76 -23.42
CA LEU A 90 8.95 -16.11 -24.80
C LEU A 90 7.90 -17.22 -24.90
N GLN A 91 7.76 -18.05 -23.85
CA GLN A 91 6.69 -19.03 -23.70
C GLN A 91 5.46 -18.47 -22.96
N GLY A 92 5.55 -17.25 -22.44
CA GLY A 92 4.44 -16.56 -21.79
C GLY A 92 3.37 -16.08 -22.77
N GLU A 93 2.19 -15.78 -22.24
CA GLU A 93 1.07 -15.30 -23.05
C GLU A 93 1.26 -13.82 -23.42
N ALA A 94 0.62 -13.40 -24.52
CA ALA A 94 0.66 -12.01 -24.94
C ALA A 94 -0.13 -11.12 -23.93
N PRO A 95 0.33 -9.89 -23.65
CA PRO A 95 -0.36 -8.95 -22.77
C PRO A 95 -1.83 -8.72 -23.18
N GLU A 96 -2.10 -8.71 -24.49
CA GLU A 96 -3.42 -8.53 -25.08
C GLU A 96 -4.39 -9.66 -24.74
N VAL A 97 -3.87 -10.82 -24.32
CA VAL A 97 -4.66 -11.99 -23.90
C VAL A 97 -4.80 -12.02 -22.37
N VAL A 98 -3.71 -11.77 -21.64
CA VAL A 98 -3.69 -11.86 -20.17
C VAL A 98 -4.53 -10.76 -19.50
N TRP A 99 -4.36 -9.50 -19.88
CA TRP A 99 -5.03 -8.40 -19.17
C TRP A 99 -6.56 -8.40 -19.28
N PRO A 100 -7.18 -8.79 -20.41
CA PRO A 100 -8.62 -9.04 -20.45
C PRO A 100 -9.08 -10.13 -19.47
N GLN A 101 -8.33 -11.23 -19.34
CA GLN A 101 -8.66 -12.31 -18.40
C GLN A 101 -8.58 -11.84 -16.94
N CYS A 102 -7.57 -11.03 -16.60
CA CYS A 102 -7.40 -10.48 -15.26
C CYS A 102 -8.48 -9.46 -14.86
N ARG A 103 -9.20 -8.86 -15.83
CA ARG A 103 -10.02 -7.66 -15.60
C ARG A 103 -11.11 -7.88 -14.56
N THR A 104 -11.79 -9.02 -14.63
CA THR A 104 -12.90 -9.35 -13.72
C THR A 104 -12.39 -9.45 -12.28
N ALA A 105 -11.35 -10.23 -12.03
CA ALA A 105 -10.76 -10.41 -10.69
C ALA A 105 -10.25 -9.07 -10.14
N LEU A 106 -9.50 -8.29 -10.94
CA LEU A 106 -8.97 -6.97 -10.56
C LEU A 106 -10.04 -5.91 -10.28
N SER A 107 -11.30 -6.18 -10.62
CA SER A 107 -12.43 -5.28 -10.37
C SER A 107 -13.21 -5.65 -9.10
N GLN A 108 -12.93 -6.80 -8.49
CA GLN A 108 -13.63 -7.28 -7.30
C GLN A 108 -12.90 -6.88 -6.00
N GLY A 109 -13.66 -6.81 -4.91
CA GLY A 109 -13.10 -6.65 -3.55
C GLY A 109 -12.33 -5.35 -3.29
N ILE A 110 -11.33 -5.42 -2.42
CA ILE A 110 -10.35 -4.36 -2.17
C ILE A 110 -9.05 -4.75 -2.87
N LEU A 111 -8.59 -3.91 -3.81
CA LEU A 111 -7.33 -4.16 -4.49
C LEU A 111 -6.18 -3.99 -3.49
N THR A 112 -5.39 -5.04 -3.29
CA THR A 112 -4.43 -5.15 -2.20
C THR A 112 -3.05 -5.48 -2.75
N ALA A 113 -1.99 -4.84 -2.24
CA ALA A 113 -0.62 -5.21 -2.57
C ALA A 113 0.38 -4.68 -1.53
N HIS A 114 1.59 -5.22 -1.54
CA HIS A 114 2.67 -4.77 -0.68
C HIS A 114 3.48 -3.69 -1.38
N ASN A 115 3.12 -2.41 -1.13
CA ASN A 115 3.52 -1.23 -1.91
C ASN A 115 2.65 -0.97 -3.15
N LEU A 116 1.33 -1.04 -2.96
CA LEU A 116 0.32 -0.99 -4.02
C LEU A 116 0.45 0.10 -5.08
N GLU A 117 1.00 1.28 -4.79
CA GLU A 117 1.19 2.30 -5.84
C GLU A 117 2.11 1.83 -6.99
N PHE A 118 3.03 0.89 -6.71
CA PHE A 118 3.87 0.26 -7.73
C PHE A 118 3.02 -0.60 -8.67
N ASP A 119 2.40 -1.65 -8.15
CA ASP A 119 1.59 -2.61 -8.91
C ASP A 119 0.45 -1.90 -9.63
N TYR A 120 -0.22 -0.99 -8.93
CA TYR A 120 -1.32 -0.20 -9.45
C TYR A 120 -0.89 0.66 -10.64
N GLY A 121 0.28 1.30 -10.58
CA GLY A 121 0.83 2.06 -11.71
C GLY A 121 1.11 1.18 -12.93
N PHE A 122 1.59 -0.04 -12.73
CA PHE A 122 1.80 -1.01 -13.81
C PHE A 122 0.48 -1.49 -14.42
N LEU A 123 -0.53 -1.81 -13.61
CA LEU A 123 -1.87 -2.13 -14.10
C LEU A 123 -2.42 -1.00 -14.97
N GLN A 124 -2.32 0.24 -14.51
CA GLN A 124 -2.78 1.40 -15.27
C GLN A 124 -2.05 1.53 -16.62
N ALA A 125 -0.73 1.38 -16.62
CA ALA A 125 0.07 1.46 -17.84
C ALA A 125 -0.24 0.34 -18.84
N GLU A 126 -0.40 -0.90 -18.37
CA GLU A 126 -0.70 -2.04 -19.24
C GLU A 126 -2.12 -1.95 -19.82
N TYR A 127 -3.14 -1.60 -19.03
CA TYR A 127 -4.48 -1.34 -19.57
C TYR A 127 -4.49 -0.15 -20.54
N GLN A 128 -3.73 0.91 -20.25
CA GLN A 128 -3.62 2.06 -21.14
C GLN A 128 -3.02 1.68 -22.51
N ARG A 129 -2.04 0.78 -22.56
CA ARG A 129 -1.49 0.25 -23.83
C ARG A 129 -2.55 -0.48 -24.65
N LEU A 130 -3.50 -1.13 -24.00
CA LEU A 130 -4.68 -1.73 -24.62
C LEU A 130 -5.80 -0.73 -24.92
N ARG A 131 -5.55 0.58 -24.78
CA ARG A 131 -6.53 1.67 -24.93
C ARG A 131 -7.72 1.57 -23.97
N GLN A 132 -7.51 0.95 -22.81
CA GLN A 132 -8.50 0.81 -21.75
C GLN A 132 -8.07 1.61 -20.53
N SER A 133 -9.04 2.09 -19.75
CA SER A 133 -8.76 2.70 -18.45
C SER A 133 -8.85 1.66 -17.34
N TYR A 134 -7.92 1.75 -16.38
CA TYR A 134 -8.02 1.03 -15.12
C TYR A 134 -8.00 2.02 -13.98
N SER A 135 -9.03 1.98 -13.16
CA SER A 135 -9.12 2.80 -11.96
C SER A 135 -9.85 2.06 -10.84
N ARG A 136 -9.47 2.37 -9.60
CA ARG A 136 -10.08 1.85 -8.38
C ARG A 136 -10.33 3.04 -7.45
N PRO A 137 -11.50 3.18 -6.82
CA PRO A 137 -11.71 4.20 -5.80
C PRO A 137 -10.67 4.08 -4.68
N ALA A 138 -10.26 5.20 -4.06
CA ALA A 138 -9.22 5.19 -3.02
C ALA A 138 -9.60 4.33 -1.80
N ASN A 139 -10.89 4.30 -1.44
CA ASN A 139 -11.44 3.43 -0.39
C ASN A 139 -11.56 1.95 -0.79
N ARG A 140 -11.23 1.59 -2.04
CA ARG A 140 -11.20 0.21 -2.56
C ARG A 140 -9.79 -0.25 -2.91
N ARG A 141 -8.78 0.39 -2.30
CA ARG A 141 -7.36 0.07 -2.43
C ARG A 141 -6.78 -0.10 -1.04
N PHE A 142 -5.92 -1.09 -0.82
CA PHE A 142 -5.27 -1.39 0.46
C PHE A 142 -3.78 -1.70 0.26
N CYS A 143 -2.91 -1.01 1.00
CA CYS A 143 -1.47 -1.23 0.93
C CYS A 143 -0.98 -1.78 2.28
N THR A 144 -0.45 -3.01 2.28
CA THR A 144 0.01 -3.67 3.52
C THR A 144 1.22 -2.97 4.15
N VAL A 145 2.01 -2.22 3.36
CA VAL A 145 3.07 -1.33 3.88
C VAL A 145 2.50 -0.22 4.78
N LEU A 146 1.31 0.31 4.46
CA LEU A 146 0.71 1.39 5.25
C LEU A 146 0.22 0.87 6.60
N LEU A 147 -0.45 -0.29 6.61
CA LEU A 147 -0.92 -0.91 7.86
C LEU A 147 0.23 -1.44 8.71
N SER A 148 1.25 -2.08 8.11
CA SER A 148 2.44 -2.52 8.84
C SER A 148 3.24 -1.37 9.47
N ARG A 149 3.19 -0.15 8.91
CA ARG A 149 3.78 1.04 9.57
C ARG A 149 3.02 1.47 10.82
N LEU A 150 1.73 1.17 10.91
CA LEU A 150 0.91 1.45 12.09
C LEU A 150 1.08 0.38 13.16
N LEU A 151 1.05 -0.90 12.76
CA LEU A 151 1.01 -2.02 13.71
C LEU A 151 2.39 -2.57 14.08
N LEU A 152 3.36 -2.50 13.16
CA LEU A 152 4.69 -3.08 13.33
C LEU A 152 5.74 -1.96 13.43
N ALA A 153 5.48 -0.94 14.24
CA ALA A 153 6.33 0.25 14.39
C ALA A 153 7.77 -0.09 14.84
N ASP A 154 7.93 -1.17 15.59
CA ASP A 154 9.21 -1.57 16.20
C ASP A 154 10.11 -2.40 15.27
N LEU A 155 9.57 -2.89 14.15
CA LEU A 155 10.38 -3.67 13.21
C LEU A 155 11.35 -2.78 12.41
N PRO A 156 12.62 -3.22 12.23
CA PRO A 156 13.65 -2.45 11.55
C PRO A 156 13.37 -2.29 10.05
N SER A 157 12.66 -3.24 9.45
CA SER A 157 12.24 -3.21 8.06
C SER A 157 10.81 -3.70 7.92
N ARG A 158 10.13 -3.20 6.89
CA ARG A 158 8.78 -3.61 6.46
C ARG A 158 8.78 -4.01 4.99
N SER A 159 9.95 -4.37 4.44
CA SER A 159 10.01 -4.99 3.12
C SER A 159 9.42 -6.39 3.22
N LEU A 160 8.69 -6.81 2.18
CA LEU A 160 8.06 -8.13 2.16
C LEU A 160 9.03 -9.28 2.46
N PRO A 161 10.26 -9.33 1.89
CA PRO A 161 11.21 -10.40 2.21
C PRO A 161 11.60 -10.46 3.69
N ASN A 162 11.75 -9.29 4.34
CA ASN A 162 12.11 -9.24 5.75
C ASN A 162 10.93 -9.61 6.63
N LEU A 163 9.71 -9.29 6.22
CA LEU A 163 8.49 -9.68 6.92
C LEU A 163 8.22 -11.18 6.77
N VAL A 164 8.46 -11.76 5.58
CA VAL A 164 8.44 -13.21 5.34
C VAL A 164 9.39 -13.92 6.31
N GLN A 165 10.65 -13.45 6.38
CA GLN A 165 11.62 -14.01 7.32
C GLN A 165 11.20 -13.83 8.79
N HIS A 166 10.72 -12.64 9.16
CA HIS A 166 10.35 -12.30 10.53
C HIS A 166 9.19 -13.15 11.06
N PHE A 167 8.14 -13.34 10.24
CA PHE A 167 6.96 -14.13 10.61
C PHE A 167 7.08 -15.62 10.26
N GLY A 168 8.17 -16.03 9.58
CA GLY A 168 8.38 -17.41 9.16
C GLY A 168 7.34 -17.90 8.15
N PHE A 169 6.91 -17.04 7.22
CA PHE A 169 5.92 -17.43 6.22
C PHE A 169 6.48 -18.50 5.28
N ASP A 170 5.78 -19.63 5.19
CA ASP A 170 6.09 -20.71 4.24
C ASP A 170 5.51 -20.38 2.86
N VAL A 171 6.33 -19.65 2.11
CA VAL A 171 6.04 -19.21 0.74
C VAL A 171 7.19 -19.60 -0.17
N GLY A 172 6.92 -19.64 -1.48
CA GLY A 172 7.93 -19.91 -2.50
C GLY A 172 9.03 -18.83 -2.57
N PRO A 173 9.91 -18.91 -3.57
CA PRO A 173 11.00 -17.95 -3.73
C PRO A 173 10.48 -16.52 -3.86
N SER A 174 11.09 -15.58 -3.13
CA SER A 174 10.81 -14.15 -3.25
C SER A 174 11.12 -13.63 -4.66
N HIS A 175 10.46 -12.56 -5.08
CA HIS A 175 10.52 -12.01 -6.44
C HIS A 175 9.93 -12.94 -7.51
N ARG A 176 8.90 -13.67 -7.09
CA ARG A 176 7.95 -14.39 -7.95
C ARG A 176 6.57 -13.97 -7.54
N ALA A 177 5.78 -13.50 -8.49
CA ALA A 177 4.50 -12.86 -8.19
C ALA A 177 3.55 -13.79 -7.42
N GLY A 178 3.61 -15.09 -7.73
CA GLY A 178 2.83 -16.12 -7.02
C GLY A 178 3.19 -16.25 -5.53
N ALA A 179 4.49 -16.25 -5.20
CA ALA A 179 4.96 -16.31 -3.82
C ALA A 179 4.70 -14.98 -3.08
N ASP A 180 4.95 -13.85 -3.73
CA ASP A 180 4.82 -12.53 -3.12
C ASP A 180 3.35 -12.14 -2.88
N THR A 181 2.41 -12.53 -3.76
CA THR A 181 0.97 -12.42 -3.46
C THR A 181 0.56 -13.25 -2.24
N LYS A 182 1.02 -14.50 -2.11
CA LYS A 182 0.74 -15.33 -0.93
C LYS A 182 1.32 -14.72 0.34
N ALA A 183 2.56 -14.24 0.30
CA ALA A 183 3.19 -13.55 1.43
C ALA A 183 2.45 -12.26 1.81
N CYS A 184 2.02 -11.48 0.82
CA CYS A 184 1.24 -10.27 1.01
C CYS A 184 -0.12 -10.58 1.65
N TRP A 185 -0.79 -11.67 1.24
CA TRP A 185 -2.00 -12.16 1.87
C TRP A 185 -1.76 -12.55 3.33
N LEU A 186 -0.77 -13.41 3.62
CA LEU A 186 -0.48 -13.85 5.00
C LEU A 186 -0.17 -12.67 5.93
N LEU A 187 0.56 -11.67 5.42
CA LEU A 187 0.78 -10.42 6.14
C LEU A 187 -0.54 -9.65 6.36
N ALA A 188 -1.36 -9.49 5.31
CA ALA A 188 -2.64 -8.80 5.42
C ALA A 188 -3.57 -9.50 6.41
N GLU A 189 -3.64 -10.82 6.36
CA GLU A 189 -4.45 -11.68 7.22
C GLU A 189 -4.09 -11.44 8.69
N GLY A 190 -2.82 -11.63 9.07
CA GLY A 190 -2.39 -11.43 10.46
C GLY A 190 -2.61 -10.00 10.96
N LEU A 191 -2.33 -8.99 10.13
CA LEU A 191 -2.54 -7.59 10.51
C LEU A 191 -4.03 -7.24 10.65
N LEU A 192 -4.89 -7.75 9.77
CA LEU A 192 -6.33 -7.47 9.82
C LEU A 192 -7.04 -8.29 10.91
N GLN A 193 -6.54 -9.47 11.26
CA GLN A 193 -6.98 -10.22 12.45
C GLN A 193 -6.69 -9.42 13.73
N GLN A 194 -5.50 -8.82 13.85
CA GLN A 194 -5.20 -7.89 14.96
C GLN A 194 -6.17 -6.71 14.97
N ILE A 195 -6.43 -6.11 13.80
CA ILE A 195 -7.44 -5.05 13.68
C ILE A 195 -8.80 -5.52 14.19
N GLN A 196 -9.24 -6.76 13.92
CA GLN A 196 -10.52 -7.28 14.38
C GLN A 196 -10.57 -7.55 15.89
N GLN A 197 -9.51 -8.12 16.45
CA GLN A 197 -9.50 -8.68 17.80
C GLN A 197 -9.14 -7.64 18.87
N GLU A 198 -8.34 -6.63 18.54
CA GLU A 198 -7.92 -5.62 19.51
C GLU A 198 -9.00 -4.54 19.73
N SER A 199 -8.98 -3.94 20.92
CA SER A 199 -9.87 -2.81 21.23
C SER A 199 -9.48 -1.56 20.44
N ASP A 200 -10.47 -0.72 20.15
CA ASP A 200 -10.24 0.55 19.46
C ASP A 200 -9.27 1.45 20.23
N GLN A 201 -9.33 1.45 21.57
CA GLN A 201 -8.41 2.21 22.41
C GLN A 201 -6.95 1.79 22.20
N ALA A 202 -6.67 0.48 22.19
CA ALA A 202 -5.32 -0.05 21.99
C ALA A 202 -4.79 0.27 20.57
N LEU A 203 -5.64 0.09 19.55
CA LEU A 203 -5.28 0.37 18.17
C LEU A 203 -5.02 1.86 17.93
N LEU A 204 -5.88 2.74 18.46
CA LEU A 204 -5.70 4.19 18.36
C LEU A 204 -4.44 4.66 19.10
N ALA A 205 -4.14 4.07 20.27
CA ALA A 205 -2.90 4.35 20.99
C ALA A 205 -1.66 3.92 20.19
N ARG A 206 -1.72 2.82 19.44
CA ARG A 206 -0.63 2.39 18.55
C ARG A 206 -0.53 3.28 17.31
N PHE A 207 -1.66 3.65 16.72
CA PHE A 207 -1.71 4.53 15.54
C PHE A 207 -1.16 5.92 15.86
N SER A 208 -1.43 6.47 17.05
CA SER A 208 -0.94 7.79 17.47
C SER A 208 0.60 7.87 17.50
N GLN A 209 1.28 6.73 17.66
CA GLN A 209 2.73 6.64 17.60
C GLN A 209 3.28 6.75 16.16
N GLN A 210 2.45 6.73 15.12
CA GLN A 210 2.97 6.84 13.75
C GLN A 210 3.63 8.20 13.52
N TRP A 211 4.86 8.20 13.00
CA TRP A 211 5.48 9.40 12.45
C TRP A 211 4.91 9.73 11.07
N ILE A 212 4.23 10.87 10.94
CA ILE A 212 3.70 11.37 9.66
C ILE A 212 4.46 12.60 9.19
N ARG A 213 4.61 12.77 7.87
CA ARG A 213 5.34 13.91 7.31
C ARG A 213 4.57 15.20 7.56
N LEU A 214 5.28 16.31 7.71
CA LEU A 214 4.67 17.65 7.83
C LEU A 214 3.66 17.93 6.71
N LYS A 215 3.91 17.46 5.48
CA LYS A 215 2.95 17.62 4.38
C LYS A 215 1.62 16.88 4.58
N ASP A 216 1.66 15.73 5.24
CA ASP A 216 0.51 14.88 5.49
C ASP A 216 -0.25 15.44 6.70
N ALA A 217 0.47 15.90 7.74
CA ALA A 217 -0.08 16.65 8.87
C ALA A 217 -0.79 17.95 8.42
N ALA A 218 -0.15 18.73 7.55
CA ALA A 218 -0.74 19.93 6.96
C ALA A 218 -2.03 19.63 6.17
N THR A 219 -2.06 18.49 5.48
CA THR A 219 -3.25 18.04 4.76
C THR A 219 -4.37 17.63 5.71
N LEU A 220 -4.05 16.94 6.80
CA LEU A 220 -4.99 16.52 7.85
C LEU A 220 -5.60 17.74 8.54
N ILE A 221 -4.78 18.71 8.92
CA ILE A 221 -5.20 19.94 9.59
C ILE A 221 -5.94 20.91 8.64
N GLY A 222 -5.69 20.81 7.32
CA GLY A 222 -6.28 21.71 6.33
C GLY A 222 -5.66 23.10 6.34
N ARG A 223 -4.36 23.21 6.65
CA ARG A 223 -3.61 24.48 6.72
C ARG A 223 -2.28 24.39 5.94
N PRO A 224 -1.68 25.53 5.53
CA PRO A 224 -0.36 25.53 4.89
C PRO A 224 0.72 24.91 5.77
N ARG A 225 1.71 24.26 5.15
CA ARG A 225 2.80 23.54 5.86
C ARG A 225 3.55 24.42 6.85
N GLN A 226 3.88 25.65 6.46
CA GLN A 226 4.60 26.60 7.32
C GLN A 226 3.79 26.96 8.57
N GLN A 227 2.47 27.12 8.43
CA GLN A 227 1.59 27.43 9.56
C GLN A 227 1.49 26.25 10.52
N VAL A 228 1.28 25.03 10.00
CA VAL A 228 1.25 23.83 10.84
C VAL A 228 2.58 23.62 11.55
N GLN A 229 3.70 23.77 10.86
CA GLN A 229 5.02 23.65 11.48
C GLN A 229 5.18 24.62 12.65
N ARG A 230 4.84 25.90 12.44
CA ARG A 230 4.91 26.92 13.50
C ARG A 230 4.03 26.56 14.69
N LEU A 231 2.79 26.16 14.46
CA LEU A 231 1.86 25.76 15.54
C LEU A 231 2.39 24.56 16.33
N MET A 232 3.00 23.58 15.65
CA MET A 232 3.61 22.43 16.32
C MET A 232 4.84 22.83 17.15
N GLU A 233 5.66 23.75 16.63
CA GLU A 233 6.82 24.30 17.35
C GLU A 233 6.40 25.12 18.58
N GLU A 234 5.39 25.99 18.43
CA GLU A 234 4.80 26.79 19.53
C GLU A 234 4.17 25.91 20.61
N ALA A 235 3.57 24.77 20.22
CA ALA A 235 3.03 23.77 21.14
C ALA A 235 4.08 22.85 21.77
N GLY A 236 5.37 23.01 21.42
CA GLY A 236 6.47 22.20 21.97
C GLY A 236 6.48 20.74 21.50
N MET A 237 5.86 20.42 20.37
CA MET A 237 5.73 19.05 19.87
C MET A 237 7.03 18.51 19.26
N GLU A 238 7.35 17.25 19.53
CA GLU A 238 8.60 16.63 19.07
C GLU A 238 8.62 16.46 17.54
N ALA A 239 9.64 17.03 16.90
CA ALA A 239 9.89 16.87 15.48
C ALA A 239 11.02 15.88 15.22
N ARG A 240 10.81 14.97 14.27
CA ARG A 240 11.85 14.07 13.74
C ARG A 240 12.23 14.47 12.33
N MET A 241 13.52 14.54 12.05
CA MET A 241 14.03 14.76 10.69
C MET A 241 14.37 13.44 9.99
N SER A 242 14.20 13.39 8.67
CA SER A 242 14.75 12.31 7.85
C SER A 242 16.28 12.25 7.98
N ARG A 243 16.89 11.07 7.72
CA ARG A 243 18.35 10.91 7.72
C ARG A 243 19.11 11.94 6.86
N ARG A 244 18.51 12.43 5.77
CA ARG A 244 19.09 13.46 4.87
C ARG A 244 18.70 14.89 5.24
N GLY A 245 18.04 15.12 6.38
CA GLY A 245 17.58 16.44 6.84
C GLY A 245 16.47 17.10 6.00
N SER A 246 16.02 16.50 4.89
CA SER A 246 15.12 17.19 3.94
C SER A 246 13.63 17.09 4.24
N ARG A 247 13.23 16.31 5.25
CA ARG A 247 11.82 16.08 5.59
C ARG A 247 11.62 16.08 7.10
N ILE A 248 10.59 16.79 7.55
CA ILE A 248 10.14 16.88 8.93
C ILE A 248 8.95 15.94 9.15
N PHE A 249 8.91 15.30 10.30
CA PHE A 249 7.87 14.40 10.75
C PHE A 249 7.43 14.78 12.16
N TYR A 250 6.16 14.54 12.46
CA TYR A 250 5.58 14.65 13.79
C TYR A 250 4.83 13.36 14.13
N ARG A 251 4.61 13.08 15.42
CA ARG A 251 3.73 11.99 15.82
C ARG A 251 2.30 12.29 15.41
N ARG A 252 1.56 11.26 15.00
CA ARG A 252 0.15 11.37 14.64
C ARG A 252 -0.67 11.90 15.80
N GLY A 253 -0.42 11.41 17.02
CA GLY A 253 -1.12 11.86 18.23
C GLY A 253 -1.03 13.37 18.42
N ASP A 254 0.17 13.94 18.33
CA ASP A 254 0.42 15.39 18.46
C ASP A 254 -0.31 16.19 17.37
N VAL A 255 -0.28 15.71 16.13
CA VAL A 255 -0.98 16.35 15.00
C VAL A 255 -2.49 16.32 15.20
N GLU A 256 -3.05 15.21 15.69
CA GLU A 256 -4.47 15.07 15.97
C GLU A 256 -4.90 15.89 17.19
N GLN A 257 -4.05 16.00 18.22
CA GLN A 257 -4.28 16.90 19.34
C GLN A 257 -4.37 18.36 18.86
N LEU A 258 -3.44 18.81 18.01
CA LEU A 258 -3.50 20.14 17.41
C LEU A 258 -4.76 20.31 16.55
N TYR A 259 -5.12 19.29 15.76
CA TYR A 259 -6.34 19.31 14.95
C TYR A 259 -7.59 19.57 15.79
N TRP A 260 -7.78 18.85 16.90
CA TRP A 260 -8.95 19.02 17.76
C TRP A 260 -8.93 20.36 18.49
N ALA A 261 -7.78 20.78 19.02
CA ALA A 261 -7.64 22.09 19.67
C ALA A 261 -8.02 23.26 18.75
N MET A 262 -7.76 23.14 17.43
CA MET A 262 -8.14 24.16 16.45
C MET A 262 -9.64 24.16 16.08
N ARG A 263 -10.36 23.06 16.31
CA ARG A 263 -11.81 22.97 16.02
C ARG A 263 -12.67 23.40 17.19
N ASP A 264 -12.13 23.28 18.41
CA ASP A 264 -12.78 23.74 19.64
C ASP A 264 -12.62 25.25 19.87
N GLN A 265 -11.82 25.95 19.04
CA GLN A 265 -11.74 27.40 19.06
C GLN A 265 -12.93 28.03 18.30
N PRO A 266 -13.64 29.02 18.89
CA PRO A 266 -14.70 29.73 18.18
C PRO A 266 -14.14 30.41 16.92
N PRO A 267 -14.91 30.49 15.82
CA PRO A 267 -14.47 31.20 14.62
C PRO A 267 -14.12 32.65 14.98
N ASN A 268 -12.87 33.03 14.73
CA ASN A 268 -12.39 34.38 14.98
C ASN A 268 -13.02 35.31 13.93
N PHE A 269 -14.12 35.98 14.28
CA PHE A 269 -14.68 37.06 13.49
C PHE A 269 -13.92 38.34 13.85
N SER A 270 -12.75 38.52 13.23
CA SER A 270 -11.99 39.77 13.23
C SER A 270 -11.92 40.33 11.82
#